data_AF-A0A939K274-F1
#
_entry.id   AF-A0A939K274-F1
#
_cell.length_a   1.000
_cell.length_b   1.000
_cell.length_c   1.000
_cell.angle_alpha   90.00
_cell.angle_beta   90.00
_cell.angle_gamma   90.00
#
_symmetry.space_group_name_H-M   'P 1'
#
loop_
_entity.id
_entity.type
_entity.pdbx_description
1 polymer ?
#
loop_
_entity_poly.entity_id
_entity_poly.type
_entity_poly.pdbx_seq_one_letter_code
_entity_poly.pdbx_strand_id
1 'polypeptide(L)'
;MLSNCQQQTPSNNSATRPTAWVDTFQQQLAMMGHRNWIVIADAAYPLQNAPGIQTLDTGSDQTVVLTEVLARLKASRHVTPIIYQDREFDYLPATLPGLGAYRQQRQPLLAGRVVQTMPHDSVFGRLAEASRTFGILILKTTSTIPYSTIFLQLDCAYWNAAAEKKLRNAMKATR
;
A
#
# COMPACT_ATOMS: atom_id res chain seq x y z
N MET A 1 -2.13 2.73 -62.55
CA MET A 1 -1.52 2.41 -61.25
C MET A 1 -1.85 3.55 -60.29
N LEU A 2 -2.90 3.40 -59.49
CA LEU A 2 -3.24 4.35 -58.42
C LEU A 2 -3.36 3.53 -57.14
N SER A 3 -2.25 3.41 -56.42
CA SER A 3 -2.21 2.77 -55.12
C SER A 3 -2.05 3.83 -54.03
N ASN A 4 -3.14 3.96 -53.28
CA ASN A 4 -3.19 3.85 -51.82
C ASN A 4 -2.44 4.85 -50.94
N CYS A 5 -3.20 5.57 -50.11
CA CYS A 5 -2.87 5.81 -48.71
C CYS A 5 -4.17 6.10 -47.93
N GLN A 6 -4.83 5.06 -47.44
CA GLN A 6 -5.78 5.19 -46.34
C GLN A 6 -4.97 5.36 -45.05
N GLN A 7 -5.03 6.56 -44.48
CA GLN A 7 -4.52 6.85 -43.15
C GLN A 7 -5.39 6.13 -42.12
N GLN A 8 -4.81 5.14 -41.44
CA GLN A 8 -5.42 4.55 -40.25
C GLN A 8 -5.28 5.55 -39.10
N THR A 9 -6.41 5.98 -38.55
CA THR A 9 -6.48 6.69 -37.28
C THR A 9 -6.11 5.75 -36.13
N PRO A 10 -5.30 6.19 -35.15
CA PRO A 10 -5.07 5.38 -33.95
C PRO A 10 -6.34 5.35 -33.11
N SER A 11 -6.93 4.16 -32.97
CA SER A 11 -8.03 3.90 -32.06
C SER A 11 -7.56 4.06 -30.62
N ASN A 12 -8.02 5.13 -29.98
CA ASN A 12 -7.74 5.43 -28.58
C ASN A 12 -8.62 4.55 -27.69
N ASN A 13 -8.25 3.27 -27.56
CA ASN A 13 -8.81 2.34 -26.59
C ASN A 13 -7.76 2.15 -25.48
N SER A 14 -7.61 3.16 -24.63
CA SER A 14 -6.79 3.09 -23.43
C SER A 14 -7.50 2.28 -22.34
N ALA A 15 -7.64 0.98 -22.57
CA ALA A 15 -7.72 0.02 -21.48
C ALA A 15 -6.33 -0.01 -20.83
N THR A 16 -6.20 0.63 -19.66
CA THR A 16 -4.95 0.70 -18.90
C THR A 16 -4.46 -0.73 -18.64
N ARG A 17 -3.43 -1.15 -19.38
CA ARG A 17 -2.76 -2.43 -19.11
C ARG A 17 -2.17 -2.36 -17.70
N PRO A 18 -2.28 -3.44 -16.89
CA PRO A 18 -1.52 -3.55 -15.66
C PRO A 18 -0.05 -3.28 -15.97
N THR A 19 0.55 -2.34 -15.27
CA THR A 19 1.98 -2.08 -15.30
C THR A 19 2.71 -3.30 -14.74
N ALA A 20 3.93 -3.58 -15.20
CA ALA A 20 4.71 -4.76 -14.79
C ALA A 20 4.86 -4.89 -13.25
N TRP A 21 4.86 -3.76 -12.53
CA TRP A 21 4.94 -3.75 -11.07
C TRP A 21 3.72 -4.41 -10.41
N VAL A 22 2.52 -4.34 -11.03
CA VAL A 22 1.28 -4.91 -10.47
C VAL A 22 1.37 -6.44 -10.45
N ASP A 23 1.92 -7.05 -11.50
CA ASP A 23 2.11 -8.50 -11.57
C ASP A 23 3.15 -8.97 -10.53
N THR A 24 4.27 -8.25 -10.41
CA THR A 24 5.27 -8.52 -9.35
C THR A 24 4.64 -8.38 -7.97
N PHE A 25 3.85 -7.33 -7.73
CA PHE A 25 3.15 -7.14 -6.46
C PHE A 25 2.19 -8.30 -6.16
N GLN A 26 1.41 -8.75 -7.14
CA GLN A 26 0.47 -9.86 -6.98
C GLN A 26 1.19 -11.17 -6.60
N GLN A 27 2.35 -11.44 -7.21
CA GLN A 27 3.18 -12.60 -6.88
C GLN A 27 3.72 -12.54 -5.45
N GLN A 28 4.21 -11.37 -5.03
CA GLN A 28 4.69 -11.18 -3.65
C GLN A 28 3.55 -11.30 -2.64
N LEU A 29 2.40 -10.68 -2.92
CA LEU A 29 1.23 -10.70 -2.02
C LEU A 29 0.72 -12.13 -1.75
N ALA A 30 0.83 -13.04 -2.72
CA ALA A 30 0.46 -14.44 -2.55
C ALA A 30 1.30 -15.16 -1.48
N MET A 31 2.55 -14.72 -1.28
CA MET A 31 3.48 -15.28 -0.29
C MET A 31 3.43 -14.57 1.06
N MET A 32 2.89 -13.34 1.10
CA MET A 32 2.80 -12.53 2.32
C MET A 32 1.61 -12.94 3.18
N GLY A 33 1.83 -13.02 4.49
CA GLY A 33 0.84 -13.38 5.49
C GLY A 33 0.78 -12.39 6.66
N HIS A 34 0.19 -12.83 7.77
CA HIS A 34 0.09 -12.05 9.00
C HIS A 34 1.48 -11.55 9.47
N ARG A 35 1.56 -10.26 9.82
CA ARG A 35 2.73 -9.48 10.26
C ARG A 35 3.70 -9.03 9.18
N ASN A 36 3.54 -9.44 7.93
CA ASN A 36 4.24 -8.80 6.82
C ASN A 36 3.74 -7.36 6.64
N TRP A 37 4.56 -6.53 6.01
CA TRP A 37 4.22 -5.12 5.76
C TRP A 37 4.28 -4.80 4.27
N ILE A 38 3.34 -3.97 3.81
CA ILE A 38 3.41 -3.28 2.53
C ILE A 38 3.51 -1.79 2.83
N VAL A 39 4.48 -1.11 2.22
CA VAL A 39 4.70 0.32 2.38
C VAL A 39 4.52 0.98 1.03
N ILE A 40 3.53 1.86 0.89
CA ILE A 40 3.31 2.65 -0.32
C ILE A 40 3.99 4.00 -0.10
N ALA A 41 5.25 4.08 -0.56
CA ALA A 41 6.20 5.09 -0.17
C ALA A 41 6.23 6.28 -1.13
N ASP A 42 6.32 7.49 -0.58
CA ASP A 42 6.65 8.69 -1.36
C ASP A 42 8.07 8.61 -1.96
N ALA A 43 8.38 9.54 -2.86
CA ALA A 43 9.62 9.57 -3.61
C ALA A 43 10.86 9.83 -2.73
N ALA A 44 10.71 10.48 -1.57
CA ALA A 44 11.82 10.78 -0.66
C ALA A 44 12.08 9.68 0.38
N TYR A 45 11.14 8.75 0.58
CA TYR A 45 11.30 7.62 1.50
C TYR A 45 12.62 6.87 1.28
N PRO A 46 13.42 6.60 2.33
CA PRO A 46 14.77 6.07 2.18
C PRO A 46 14.77 4.64 1.65
N LEU A 47 15.80 4.31 0.84
CA LEU A 47 16.06 2.93 0.46
C LEU A 47 16.61 2.17 1.68
N GLN A 48 15.84 1.22 2.19
CA GLN A 48 16.22 0.40 3.34
C GLN A 48 16.89 -0.90 2.86
N ASN A 49 17.95 -1.33 3.55
CA ASN A 49 18.82 -2.43 3.12
C ASN A 49 18.77 -3.67 4.04
N ALA A 50 17.80 -3.76 4.95
CA ALA A 50 17.65 -4.94 5.80
C ALA A 50 17.24 -6.16 4.94
N PRO A 51 17.73 -7.38 5.23
CA PRO A 51 17.48 -8.56 4.39
C PRO A 51 16.00 -8.91 4.16
N GLY A 52 15.13 -8.57 5.12
CA GLY A 52 13.68 -8.78 5.01
C GLY A 52 12.95 -7.72 4.18
N ILE A 53 13.66 -6.72 3.62
CA ILE A 53 13.05 -5.62 2.88
C ILE A 53 13.30 -5.81 1.38
N GLN A 54 12.22 -5.73 0.61
CA GLN A 54 12.26 -5.63 -0.85
C GLN A 54 11.65 -4.30 -1.27
N THR A 55 12.27 -3.65 -2.25
CA THR A 55 11.78 -2.38 -2.82
C THR A 55 11.47 -2.58 -4.29
N LEU A 56 10.27 -2.19 -4.70
CA LEU A 56 9.81 -2.15 -6.08
C LEU A 56 9.55 -0.70 -6.47
N ASP A 57 10.20 -0.25 -7.54
CA ASP A 57 9.83 1.01 -8.18
C ASP A 57 8.56 0.80 -9.02
N THR A 58 7.52 1.58 -8.74
CA THR A 58 6.24 1.49 -9.45
C THR A 58 6.17 2.42 -10.65
N GLY A 59 7.03 3.45 -10.72
CA GLY A 59 6.95 4.53 -11.71
C GLY A 59 5.59 5.23 -11.77
N SER A 60 4.76 5.10 -10.73
CA SER A 60 3.34 5.48 -10.75
C SER A 60 3.03 6.45 -9.60
N ASP A 61 1.97 7.26 -9.78
CA ASP A 61 1.46 8.13 -8.72
C ASP A 61 0.95 7.31 -7.53
N GLN A 62 1.09 7.88 -6.33
CA GLN A 62 0.76 7.18 -5.09
C GLN A 62 -0.72 6.81 -4.97
N THR A 63 -1.64 7.62 -5.49
CA THR A 63 -3.08 7.31 -5.46
C THR A 63 -3.42 6.14 -6.39
N VAL A 64 -2.73 6.00 -7.52
CA VAL A 64 -2.83 4.85 -8.43
C VAL A 64 -2.34 3.59 -7.75
N VAL A 65 -1.16 3.64 -7.13
CA VAL A 65 -0.58 2.49 -6.40
C VAL A 65 -1.46 2.09 -5.23
N LEU A 66 -1.95 3.05 -4.45
CA LEU A 66 -2.86 2.80 -3.33
C LEU A 66 -4.16 2.13 -3.79
N THR A 67 -4.72 2.58 -4.91
CA THR A 67 -5.94 2.00 -5.48
C THR A 67 -5.74 0.53 -5.85
N GLU A 68 -4.67 0.22 -6.60
CA GLU A 68 -4.34 -1.15 -7.00
C GLU A 68 -4.06 -2.03 -5.80
N VAL A 69 -3.23 -1.59 -4.85
CA VAL A 69 -2.88 -2.36 -3.65
C VAL A 69 -4.12 -2.70 -2.83
N LEU A 70 -5.00 -1.71 -2.57
CA LEU A 70 -6.23 -1.94 -1.83
C LEU A 70 -7.20 -2.86 -2.59
N ALA A 71 -7.23 -2.80 -3.92
CA ALA A 71 -8.04 -3.69 -4.73
C ALA A 71 -7.56 -5.14 -4.64
N ARG A 72 -6.24 -5.40 -4.74
CA ARG A 72 -5.68 -6.75 -4.58
C ARG A 72 -5.83 -7.29 -3.16
N LEU A 73 -5.65 -6.45 -2.15
CA LEU A 73 -5.88 -6.83 -0.75
C LEU A 73 -7.35 -7.18 -0.50
N LYS A 74 -8.29 -6.42 -1.10
CA LYS A 74 -9.73 -6.75 -1.01
C LYS A 74 -10.07 -8.08 -1.69
N ALA A 75 -9.37 -8.42 -2.78
CA ALA A 75 -9.53 -9.69 -3.48
C ALA A 75 -8.81 -10.86 -2.80
N SER A 76 -7.88 -10.58 -1.88
CA SER A 76 -7.13 -11.59 -1.13
C SER A 76 -8.03 -12.33 -0.14
N ARG A 77 -7.79 -13.63 0.01
CA ARG A 77 -8.54 -14.48 0.95
C ARG A 77 -7.81 -14.69 2.28
N HIS A 78 -6.50 -14.46 2.34
CA HIS A 78 -5.66 -14.80 3.49
C HIS A 78 -5.23 -13.58 4.32
N VAL A 79 -5.19 -12.38 3.72
CA VAL A 79 -4.71 -11.17 4.40
C VAL A 79 -5.63 -9.98 4.24
N THR A 80 -5.69 -9.14 5.28
CA THR A 80 -6.37 -7.85 5.29
C THR A 80 -5.44 -6.79 5.88
N PRO A 81 -5.46 -5.53 5.41
CA PRO A 81 -4.55 -4.51 5.92
C PRO A 81 -5.08 -3.85 7.21
N ILE A 82 -4.18 -3.68 8.17
CA ILE A 82 -4.26 -2.64 9.19
C ILE A 82 -3.51 -1.42 8.64
N ILE A 83 -4.23 -0.31 8.48
CA ILE A 83 -3.73 0.88 7.78
C ILE A 83 -3.18 1.89 8.79
N TYR A 84 -1.97 2.36 8.52
CA TYR A 84 -1.34 3.45 9.25
C TYR A 84 -0.91 4.56 8.28
N GLN A 85 -0.93 5.80 8.77
CA GLN A 85 -0.35 6.96 8.11
C GLN A 85 0.46 7.78 9.12
N ASP A 86 1.39 8.58 8.60
CA ASP A 86 2.13 9.56 9.39
C ASP A 86 1.18 10.61 9.96
N ARG A 87 1.36 10.96 11.23
CA ARG A 87 0.53 11.96 11.91
C ARG A 87 0.83 13.37 11.42
N GLU A 88 2.07 13.61 11.04
CA GLU A 88 2.60 14.87 10.52
C GLU A 88 1.83 15.32 9.26
N PHE A 89 1.28 14.38 8.49
CA PHE A 89 0.47 14.68 7.31
C PHE A 89 -0.74 15.59 7.62
N ASP A 90 -1.35 15.41 8.79
CA ASP A 90 -2.53 16.19 9.21
C ASP A 90 -2.16 17.65 9.54
N TYR A 91 -0.88 17.92 9.83
CA TYR A 91 -0.35 19.23 10.19
C TYR A 91 0.29 19.98 9.02
N LEU A 92 0.30 19.39 7.82
CA LEU A 92 0.88 20.05 6.64
C LEU A 92 0.11 21.32 6.27
N PRO A 93 0.82 22.42 5.96
CA PRO A 93 0.19 23.69 5.63
C PRO A 93 -0.58 23.57 4.31
N ALA A 94 -1.78 24.14 4.26
CA ALA A 94 -2.63 24.11 3.07
C ALA A 94 -2.01 24.81 1.85
N THR A 95 -0.99 25.65 2.06
CA THR A 95 -0.22 26.32 1.01
C THR A 95 0.74 25.39 0.27
N LEU A 96 0.96 24.17 0.77
CA LEU A 96 1.84 23.20 0.13
C LEU A 96 1.28 22.84 -1.27
N PRO A 97 2.06 23.02 -2.35
CA PRO A 97 1.61 22.72 -3.70
C PRO A 97 1.13 21.27 -3.83
N GLY A 98 -0.01 21.07 -4.49
CA GLY A 98 -0.58 19.74 -4.77
C GLY A 98 -1.26 19.04 -3.59
N LEU A 99 -1.05 19.48 -2.33
CA LEU A 99 -1.60 18.82 -1.14
C LEU A 99 -3.14 18.74 -1.15
N GLY A 100 -3.81 19.83 -1.54
CA GLY A 100 -5.28 19.89 -1.60
C GLY A 100 -5.86 18.86 -2.57
N ALA A 101 -5.34 18.81 -3.80
CA ALA A 101 -5.75 17.84 -4.80
C ALA A 101 -5.45 16.40 -4.35
N TYR A 102 -4.27 16.15 -3.78
CA TYR A 102 -3.90 14.85 -3.24
C TYR A 102 -4.85 14.40 -2.12
N ARG A 103 -5.21 15.29 -1.18
CA ARG A 103 -6.19 14.98 -0.11
C ARG A 103 -7.56 14.60 -0.69
N GLN A 104 -8.03 15.33 -1.69
CA GLN A 104 -9.31 15.03 -2.37
C GLN A 104 -9.29 13.67 -3.09
N GLN A 105 -8.19 13.33 -3.75
CA GLN A 105 -8.04 12.05 -4.44
C GLN A 105 -7.90 10.87 -3.45
N ARG A 106 -7.18 11.08 -2.33
CA ARG A 106 -6.91 10.03 -1.33
C ARG A 106 -8.11 9.71 -0.45
N GLN A 107 -8.88 10.72 -0.05
CA GLN A 107 -10.01 10.57 0.88
C GLN A 107 -10.97 9.42 0.51
N PRO A 108 -11.48 9.30 -0.73
CA PRO A 108 -12.40 8.22 -1.08
C PRO A 108 -11.76 6.82 -1.03
N LEU A 109 -10.45 6.70 -1.24
CA LEU A 109 -9.74 5.41 -1.20
C LEU A 109 -9.69 4.81 0.21
N LEU A 110 -9.66 5.67 1.23
CA LEU A 110 -9.60 5.31 2.64
C LEU A 110 -10.96 5.39 3.34
N ALA A 111 -12.01 5.87 2.67
CA ALA A 111 -13.33 6.01 3.23
C ALA A 111 -13.89 4.66 3.75
N GLY A 112 -14.52 4.70 4.93
CA GLY A 112 -15.08 3.51 5.59
C GLY A 112 -14.05 2.54 6.18
N ARG A 113 -12.76 2.88 6.15
CA ARG A 113 -11.69 2.10 6.76
C ARG A 113 -11.19 2.77 8.03
N VAL A 114 -10.77 1.96 9.00
CA VAL A 114 -10.06 2.48 10.18
C VAL A 114 -8.62 2.77 9.77
N VAL A 115 -8.24 4.05 9.77
CA VAL A 115 -6.87 4.51 9.51
C VAL A 115 -6.28 4.99 10.82
N GLN A 116 -5.18 4.37 11.24
CA GLN A 116 -4.46 4.75 12.44
C GLN A 116 -3.38 5.77 12.11
N THR A 117 -3.08 6.69 13.04
CA THR A 117 -2.00 7.68 12.88
C THR A 117 -0.89 7.43 13.88
N MET A 118 0.35 7.50 13.43
CA MET A 118 1.54 7.43 14.30
C MET A 118 2.59 8.47 13.86
N PRO A 119 3.48 8.94 14.76
CA PRO A 119 4.57 9.81 14.32
C PRO A 119 5.49 9.02 13.39
N HIS A 120 6.09 9.72 12.42
CA HIS A 120 6.95 9.14 11.39
C HIS A 120 8.06 8.24 11.97
N ASP A 121 8.78 8.73 12.98
CA ASP A 121 9.86 7.97 13.64
C ASP A 121 9.38 6.66 14.27
N SER A 122 8.16 6.64 14.82
CA SER A 122 7.59 5.42 15.40
C SER A 122 7.30 4.36 14.35
N VAL A 123 6.97 4.76 13.11
CA VAL A 123 6.79 3.80 12.00
C VAL A 123 8.10 3.11 11.70
N PHE A 124 9.21 3.86 11.60
CA PHE A 124 10.53 3.30 11.32
C PHE A 124 10.97 2.30 12.40
N GLY A 125 10.71 2.60 13.67
CA GLY A 125 10.98 1.66 14.76
C GLY A 125 10.25 0.33 14.56
N ARG A 126 8.96 0.38 14.19
CA ARG A 126 8.15 -0.82 13.91
C ARG A 126 8.63 -1.59 12.69
N LEU A 127 8.96 -0.90 11.60
CA LEU A 127 9.47 -1.54 10.39
C LEU A 127 10.84 -2.17 10.63
N ALA A 128 11.74 -1.51 11.38
CA ALA A 128 13.05 -2.04 11.72
C ALA A 128 12.97 -3.28 12.61
N GLU A 129 12.01 -3.33 13.54
CA GLU A 129 11.73 -4.53 14.33
C GLU A 129 11.14 -5.65 13.45
N ALA A 130 10.14 -5.33 12.64
CA ALA A 130 9.47 -6.29 11.77
C ALA A 130 10.43 -6.91 10.74
N SER A 131 11.31 -6.11 10.12
CA SER A 131 12.23 -6.57 9.08
C SER A 131 13.27 -7.58 9.55
N ARG A 132 13.41 -7.79 10.86
CA ARG A 132 14.29 -8.83 11.43
C ARG A 132 13.73 -10.23 11.22
N THR A 133 12.41 -10.35 11.10
CA THR A 133 11.70 -11.64 11.12
C THR A 133 10.71 -11.79 9.98
N PHE A 134 10.17 -10.69 9.47
CA PHE A 134 9.11 -10.67 8.46
C PHE A 134 9.50 -9.85 7.24
N GLY A 135 8.94 -10.25 6.10
CA GLY A 135 9.08 -9.53 4.84
C GLY A 135 8.34 -8.19 4.87
N ILE A 136 8.99 -7.17 4.33
CA ILE A 136 8.44 -5.84 4.07
C ILE A 136 8.60 -5.56 2.58
N LEU A 137 7.51 -5.23 1.91
CA LEU A 137 7.50 -4.80 0.53
C LEU A 137 7.26 -3.30 0.44
N ILE A 138 8.27 -2.56 -0.01
CA ILE A 138 8.19 -1.13 -0.25
C ILE A 138 7.87 -0.91 -1.73
N LEU A 139 6.76 -0.24 -2.00
CA LEU A 139 6.33 0.21 -3.31
C LEU A 139 6.66 1.70 -3.43
N LYS A 140 7.77 2.03 -4.09
CA LYS A 140 8.20 3.42 -4.30
C LYS A 140 7.34 4.06 -5.38
N THR A 141 6.79 5.23 -5.07
CA THR A 141 5.91 6.00 -5.94
C THR A 141 6.58 7.30 -6.37
N THR A 142 5.96 8.00 -7.32
CA THR A 142 6.44 9.31 -7.79
C THR A 142 5.95 10.48 -6.92
N SER A 143 5.17 10.23 -5.87
CA SER A 143 4.61 11.30 -5.02
C SER A 143 5.70 12.09 -4.31
N THR A 144 5.59 13.41 -4.35
CA THR A 144 6.47 14.34 -3.62
C THR A 144 5.77 15.03 -2.46
N ILE A 145 4.56 14.59 -2.09
CA ILE A 145 3.86 15.10 -0.91
C ILE A 145 4.53 14.53 0.35
N PRO A 146 5.06 15.36 1.27
CA PRO A 146 5.67 14.89 2.51
C PRO A 146 4.69 14.09 3.36
N TYR A 147 5.19 13.08 4.08
CA TYR A 147 4.38 12.26 5.00
C TYR A 147 3.16 11.60 4.32
N SER A 148 3.20 11.45 2.99
CA SER A 148 2.10 10.85 2.23
C SER A 148 2.17 9.32 2.21
N THR A 149 3.30 8.77 2.68
CA THR A 149 3.53 7.32 2.76
C THR A 149 2.42 6.64 3.57
N ILE A 150 1.88 5.55 3.02
CA ILE A 150 0.86 4.70 3.66
C ILE A 150 1.50 3.37 4.03
N PHE A 151 1.28 2.94 5.27
CA PHE A 151 1.85 1.71 5.80
C PHE A 151 0.73 0.71 6.08
N LEU A 152 0.89 -0.51 5.58
CA LEU A 152 -0.10 -1.57 5.66
C LEU A 152 0.53 -2.76 6.37
N GLN A 153 0.17 -2.98 7.63
CA GLN A 153 0.50 -4.23 8.32
C GLN A 153 -0.55 -5.26 7.96
N LEU A 154 -0.12 -6.44 7.50
CA LEU A 154 -1.04 -7.50 7.12
C LEU A 154 -1.51 -8.27 8.36
N ASP A 155 -2.81 -8.46 8.47
CA ASP A 155 -3.47 -9.31 9.46
C ASP A 155 -4.23 -10.43 8.77
N CYS A 156 -4.64 -11.46 9.53
CA CYS A 156 -5.38 -12.59 9.01
C CYS A 156 -6.79 -12.19 8.56
N ALA A 157 -7.12 -12.40 7.28
CA ALA A 157 -8.44 -12.02 6.75
C ALA A 157 -9.59 -12.89 7.30
N TYR A 158 -9.32 -14.15 7.64
CA TYR A 158 -10.33 -15.13 8.05
C TYR A 158 -10.36 -15.38 9.55
N TRP A 159 -9.48 -14.72 10.33
CA TRP A 159 -9.40 -14.90 11.77
C TRP A 159 -9.08 -13.57 12.46
N ASN A 160 -10.12 -12.90 12.96
CA ASN A 160 -9.98 -11.58 13.57
C ASN A 160 -9.66 -11.64 15.07
N ALA A 161 -9.30 -10.49 15.64
CA ALA A 161 -8.96 -10.35 17.06
C ALA A 161 -10.08 -10.80 18.03
N ALA A 162 -11.36 -10.68 17.63
CA ALA A 162 -12.49 -11.13 18.45
C ALA A 162 -12.58 -12.66 18.51
N ALA A 163 -12.44 -13.33 17.36
CA ALA A 163 -12.37 -14.78 17.26
C ALA A 163 -11.17 -15.34 18.06
N GLU A 164 -10.00 -14.70 17.91
CA GLU A 164 -8.80 -15.03 18.68
C GLU A 164 -9.03 -14.87 20.18
N LYS A 165 -9.60 -13.75 20.63
CA LYS A 165 -9.91 -13.52 22.05
C LYS A 165 -10.86 -14.59 22.60
N LYS A 166 -11.88 -14.98 21.84
CA LYS A 166 -12.81 -16.05 22.22
C LYS A 166 -12.09 -17.39 22.38
N LEU A 167 -11.21 -17.74 21.44
CA LEU A 167 -10.39 -18.95 21.53
C LEU A 167 -9.50 -18.93 22.79
N ARG A 168 -8.78 -17.82 23.04
CA ARG A 168 -7.91 -17.71 24.22
C ARG A 168 -8.66 -17.81 25.53
N ASN A 169 -9.87 -17.27 25.62
CA ASN A 169 -10.71 -17.41 26.80
C ASN A 169 -11.16 -18.87 27.00
N ALA A 170 -11.57 -19.56 25.93
CA ALA A 170 -11.91 -20.97 26.00
C ALA A 170 -10.73 -21.83 26.48
N MET A 171 -9.53 -21.61 25.94
CA MET A 171 -8.31 -22.31 26.36
C MET A 171 -7.98 -22.14 27.85
N LYS A 172 -8.25 -20.95 28.41
CA LYS A 172 -8.04 -20.69 29.85
C LYS A 172 -9.09 -21.38 30.73
N ALA A 173 -10.32 -21.51 30.25
CA ALA A 173 -11.41 -22.15 30.97
C ALA A 173 -11.32 -23.69 30.98
N THR A 174 -10.50 -24.28 30.11
CA THR A 174 -10.22 -25.74 30.08
C THR A 174 -9.02 -26.13 30.96
N ARG A 175 -8.42 -25.17 31.68
CA ARG A 175 -7.40 -25.41 32.71
C ARG A 175 -8.03 -25.31 34.09
#